data_AF-A0A3R7BQF1-F1
#
_entry.id   AF-A0A3R7BQF1-F1
#
_cell.length_a   1.000
_cell.length_b   1.000
_cell.length_c   1.000
_cell.angle_alpha   90.00
_cell.angle_beta   90.00
_cell.angle_gamma   90.00
#
_symmetry.space_group_name_H-M   'P 1'
#
loop_
_entity.id
_entity.type
_entity.pdbx_description
1 polymer ?
#
loop_
_entity_poly.entity_id
_entity_poly.type
_entity_poly.pdbx_seq_one_letter_code
_entity_poly.pdbx_strand_id
1 'polypeptide(L)'
;MSFRQMTSAAAAKVVLQSKDLVQQVTMYQPGCPKHMRCLRALRRPSLTWQDDVHAAFAMIATVLSSWLKEYGIDRLPSLYACMGHMRGVVLVHAVYSGRVDLIHVVSLREYDDDPPLLDIAAAGGHVAMLTHLLQHASNTVATPFAMDVAASMGRVDIVELLHTHRPQDDSFHESAISISIVHGHISILQFFHDRQVDGVFTPDMMDLAATHGHVHVLEFLHRHRPGLRMSMRAMESAAAGGHFAAVRFLHHHYDDHHLPCGPNVMDAAAIGGHLDIVRFLHLNRPEGCTRLAMNASATRGDLNMVTWLHVHRPEGGTTSAMDGAATCGHLKVVKFLHTHRSEGCTSAAFWGAYYSNMFVVKDLRKVPEIVADPADDREQLRLGRRSTEFDGNLRILCSPVNIPAFSRLQKLSLYDNQLTSIDGIGLLSSTPLSILDLGQNQLDHLPHEVHSMQPRIGNSCNLTPILVLGRIVQIGSLRHLKELWLSNNWLTSVPDSVLTLPLLSILHLSNNRITHIPSTIGAASALQVLSLDNNHLQDVPVEIGQCADLVELNLRYHPTWN
;
A
#
# COMPACT_ATOMS: atom_id res chain seq x y z
N MET A 1 4.35 77.23 6.82
CA MET A 1 4.48 77.43 5.36
C MET A 1 3.13 77.82 4.78
N SER A 2 3.11 78.86 3.94
CA SER A 2 1.92 79.50 3.35
C SER A 2 1.10 78.52 2.48
N PHE A 3 -0.21 78.41 2.76
CA PHE A 3 -1.17 77.52 2.09
C PHE A 3 -1.54 77.90 0.64
N ARG A 4 -0.83 78.85 0.00
CA ARG A 4 -1.28 79.45 -1.27
C ARG A 4 -0.69 78.85 -2.56
N GLN A 5 0.12 77.79 -2.48
CA GLN A 5 0.67 77.13 -3.68
C GLN A 5 0.76 75.60 -3.56
N MET A 6 -0.19 74.95 -2.88
CA MET A 6 -0.38 73.51 -3.09
C MET A 6 -1.37 73.33 -4.23
N THR A 7 -0.93 72.64 -5.30
CA THR A 7 -1.83 72.15 -6.36
C THR A 7 -2.98 71.36 -5.72
N SER A 8 -4.17 71.35 -6.32
CA SER A 8 -5.35 70.68 -5.73
C SER A 8 -5.10 69.22 -5.31
N ALA A 9 -4.19 68.54 -6.02
CA ALA A 9 -3.72 67.20 -5.69
C ALA A 9 -2.91 67.12 -4.37
N ALA A 10 -2.07 68.11 -4.07
CA ALA A 10 -1.30 68.15 -2.83
C ALA A 10 -2.19 68.46 -1.61
N ALA A 11 -3.18 69.33 -1.76
CA ALA A 11 -4.18 69.60 -0.73
C ALA A 11 -5.09 68.38 -0.48
N ALA A 12 -5.57 67.72 -1.54
CA ALA A 12 -6.37 66.50 -1.43
C ALA A 12 -5.59 65.35 -0.77
N LYS A 13 -4.29 65.20 -1.06
CA LYS A 13 -3.43 64.19 -0.45
C LYS A 13 -3.23 64.41 1.06
N VAL A 14 -3.07 65.67 1.49
CA VAL A 14 -2.96 66.02 2.92
C VAL A 14 -4.28 65.76 3.65
N VAL A 15 -5.42 66.06 3.02
CA VAL A 15 -6.76 65.80 3.59
C VAL A 15 -7.06 64.29 3.67
N LEU A 16 -6.70 63.50 2.66
CA LEU A 16 -6.88 62.03 2.67
C LEU A 16 -5.93 61.29 3.63
N GLN A 17 -4.81 61.91 4.02
CA GLN A 17 -3.86 61.35 4.99
C GLN A 17 -4.06 61.90 6.41
N SER A 18 -5.04 62.78 6.62
CA SER A 18 -5.41 63.25 7.95
C SER A 18 -5.96 62.08 8.78
N LYS A 19 -5.38 61.88 9.97
CA LYS A 19 -5.84 60.86 10.92
C LYS A 19 -7.31 61.04 11.29
N ASP A 20 -7.76 62.29 11.37
CA ASP A 20 -9.13 62.63 11.74
C ASP A 20 -10.12 62.23 10.63
N LEU A 21 -9.78 62.46 9.37
CA LEU A 21 -10.63 62.06 8.24
C LEU A 21 -10.68 60.53 8.08
N VAL A 22 -9.54 59.84 8.25
CA VAL A 22 -9.50 58.37 8.23
C VAL A 22 -10.34 57.79 9.36
N GLN A 23 -10.31 58.38 10.57
CA GLN A 23 -11.16 57.98 11.70
C GLN A 23 -12.65 58.17 11.39
N GLN A 24 -13.03 59.33 10.84
CA GLN A 24 -14.40 59.64 10.46
C GLN A 24 -14.92 58.76 9.31
N VAL A 25 -14.08 58.47 8.30
CA VAL A 25 -14.44 57.57 7.19
C VAL A 25 -14.57 56.12 7.66
N THR A 26 -13.74 55.66 8.60
CA THR A 26 -13.91 54.34 9.23
C THR A 26 -15.12 54.25 10.16
N MET A 27 -15.59 55.38 10.71
CA MET A 27 -16.84 55.44 11.49
C MET A 27 -18.10 55.41 10.60
N TYR A 28 -18.00 55.79 9.33
CA TYR A 28 -19.16 55.99 8.45
C TYR A 28 -19.43 54.87 7.42
N GLN A 29 -18.65 53.78 7.44
CA GLN A 29 -18.99 52.57 6.69
C GLN A 29 -19.33 51.43 7.65
N PRO A 30 -20.36 50.61 7.37
CA PRO A 30 -20.57 49.32 8.04
C PRO A 30 -19.51 48.31 7.56
N GLY A 31 -18.24 48.66 7.73
CA GLY A 31 -17.09 47.96 7.20
C GLY A 31 -16.29 47.32 8.33
N CYS A 32 -16.15 46.00 8.28
CA CYS A 32 -15.29 45.25 9.20
C CYS A 32 -13.84 45.81 9.16
N PRO A 33 -13.32 46.36 10.28
CA PRO A 33 -11.96 46.89 10.37
C PRO A 33 -10.91 45.90 9.87
N LYS A 34 -9.79 46.40 9.31
CA LYS A 34 -8.75 45.54 8.68
C LYS A 34 -8.28 44.41 9.60
N HIS A 35 -8.11 44.69 10.90
CA HIS A 35 -7.68 43.72 11.91
C HIS A 35 -8.74 42.67 12.27
N MET A 36 -10.03 42.90 11.94
CA MET A 36 -11.11 41.94 12.15
C MET A 36 -11.37 41.06 10.92
N ARG A 37 -10.76 41.36 9.76
CA ARG A 37 -10.97 40.60 8.51
C ARG A 37 -10.52 39.14 8.62
N CYS A 38 -9.49 38.85 9.41
CA CYS A 38 -9.02 37.47 9.64
C CYS A 38 -10.07 36.60 10.35
N LEU A 39 -10.95 37.21 11.14
CA LEU A 39 -12.00 36.50 11.88
C LEU A 39 -13.20 36.14 11.00
N ARG A 40 -13.35 36.78 9.83
CA ARG A 40 -14.51 36.61 8.95
C ARG A 40 -14.69 35.18 8.42
N ALA A 41 -13.61 34.41 8.35
CA ALA A 41 -13.64 33.02 7.88
C ALA A 41 -14.06 32.03 8.98
N LEU A 42 -14.00 32.43 10.26
CA LEU A 42 -14.33 31.54 11.37
C LEU A 42 -15.84 31.25 11.38
N ARG A 43 -16.18 29.99 11.63
CA ARG A 43 -17.55 29.50 11.76
C ARG A 43 -17.65 28.68 13.04
N ARG A 44 -18.86 28.59 13.58
CA ARG A 44 -19.16 27.69 14.69
C ARG A 44 -18.95 26.25 14.18
N PRO A 45 -18.16 25.41 14.85
CA PRO A 45 -17.98 24.02 14.44
C PRO A 45 -19.27 23.25 14.68
N SER A 46 -19.60 22.35 13.75
CA SER A 46 -20.59 21.29 13.98
C SER A 46 -19.84 20.14 14.63
N LEU A 47 -20.34 19.63 15.75
CA LEU A 47 -19.72 18.52 16.46
C LEU A 47 -20.52 17.25 16.16
N THR A 48 -19.94 16.32 15.41
CA THR A 48 -20.45 14.96 15.28
C THR A 48 -19.45 13.96 15.89
N TRP A 49 -19.90 12.74 16.22
CA TRP A 49 -19.11 11.68 16.88
C TRP A 49 -17.81 11.28 16.16
N GLN A 50 -17.60 11.72 14.92
CA GLN A 50 -16.43 11.40 14.10
C GLN A 50 -15.44 12.56 13.97
N ASP A 51 -15.80 13.76 14.43
CA ASP A 51 -14.99 14.94 14.25
C ASP A 51 -13.96 15.09 15.37
N ASP A 52 -12.70 15.38 15.00
CA ASP A 52 -11.68 15.78 15.97
C ASP A 52 -12.04 17.15 16.56
N VAL A 53 -12.71 17.10 17.71
CA VAL A 53 -13.15 18.27 18.49
C VAL A 53 -11.97 19.21 18.75
N HIS A 54 -10.80 18.67 19.06
CA HIS A 54 -9.61 19.47 19.32
C HIS A 54 -9.12 20.18 18.07
N ALA A 55 -9.09 19.50 16.91
CA ALA A 55 -8.71 20.12 15.65
C ALA A 55 -9.68 21.22 15.23
N ALA A 56 -10.99 21.00 15.40
CA ALA A 56 -12.02 21.98 15.09
C ALA A 56 -11.86 23.27 15.92
N PHE A 57 -11.53 23.14 17.20
CA PHE A 57 -11.30 24.27 18.09
C PHE A 57 -9.90 24.87 17.99
N ALA A 58 -8.88 24.12 17.56
CA ALA A 58 -7.51 24.61 17.41
C ALA A 58 -7.43 25.77 16.41
N MET A 59 -8.14 25.68 15.29
CA MET A 59 -8.19 26.77 14.30
C MET A 59 -8.79 28.06 14.88
N ILE A 60 -9.91 27.93 15.58
CA ILE A 60 -10.58 29.07 16.22
C ILE A 60 -9.67 29.63 17.32
N ALA A 61 -9.11 28.78 18.17
CA ALA A 61 -8.22 29.19 19.25
C ALA A 61 -6.98 29.92 18.71
N THR A 62 -6.38 29.47 17.63
CA THR A 62 -5.18 30.10 17.05
C THR A 62 -5.46 31.53 16.60
N VAL A 63 -6.54 31.72 15.83
CA VAL A 63 -6.86 33.04 15.25
C VAL A 63 -7.49 33.96 16.30
N LEU A 64 -8.49 33.46 17.04
CA LEU A 64 -9.27 34.27 17.98
C LEU A 64 -8.49 34.60 19.26
N SER A 65 -7.69 33.67 19.80
CA SER A 65 -6.88 33.97 21.00
C SER A 65 -5.78 34.97 20.70
N SER A 66 -5.13 34.87 19.53
CA SER A 66 -4.13 35.85 19.08
C SER A 66 -4.74 37.24 18.96
N TRP A 67 -5.93 37.33 18.37
CA TRP A 67 -6.65 38.59 18.24
C TRP A 67 -7.08 39.17 19.60
N LEU A 68 -7.63 38.35 20.49
CA LEU A 68 -8.04 38.78 21.82
C LEU A 68 -6.84 39.23 22.68
N LYS A 69 -5.68 38.61 22.50
CA LYS A 69 -4.44 39.02 23.17
C LYS A 69 -3.95 40.38 22.71
N GLU A 70 -4.10 40.70 21.43
CA GLU A 70 -3.63 41.97 20.85
C GLU A 70 -4.59 43.13 21.08
N TYR A 71 -5.91 42.89 20.98
CA TYR A 71 -6.93 43.95 20.96
C TYR A 71 -7.81 44.02 22.21
N GLY A 72 -7.78 43.00 23.06
CA GLY A 72 -8.56 42.94 24.29
C GLY A 72 -10.05 42.62 24.11
N ILE A 73 -10.71 42.33 25.24
CA ILE A 73 -12.13 41.94 25.31
C ILE A 73 -13.04 43.14 24.99
N ASP A 74 -12.59 44.37 25.25
CA ASP A 74 -13.36 45.62 25.02
C ASP A 74 -13.76 45.85 23.56
N ARG A 75 -13.10 45.16 22.61
CA ARG A 75 -13.40 45.24 21.17
C ARG A 75 -14.48 44.27 20.71
N LEU A 76 -14.95 43.36 21.57
CA LEU A 76 -15.99 42.39 21.24
C LEU A 76 -17.33 43.03 20.83
N PRO A 77 -17.84 44.09 21.49
CA PRO A 77 -19.08 44.76 21.05
C PRO A 77 -18.99 45.28 19.60
N SER A 78 -17.84 45.88 19.23
CA SER A 78 -17.59 46.35 17.86
C SER A 78 -17.47 45.19 16.87
N LEU A 79 -16.85 44.07 17.28
CA LEU A 79 -16.77 42.85 16.49
C LEU A 79 -18.17 42.31 16.19
N TYR A 80 -19.05 42.25 17.18
CA TYR A 80 -20.41 41.74 17.05
C TYR A 80 -21.32 42.66 16.24
N ALA A 81 -21.11 43.98 16.32
CA ALA A 81 -21.80 44.95 15.47
C ALA A 81 -21.40 44.78 13.99
N CYS A 82 -20.13 44.46 13.71
CA CYS A 82 -19.65 44.22 12.35
C CYS A 82 -19.99 42.82 11.82
N MET A 83 -19.99 41.80 12.68
CA MET A 83 -20.13 40.39 12.34
C MET A 83 -20.96 39.65 13.40
N GLY A 84 -22.29 39.69 13.28
CA GLY A 84 -23.20 39.11 14.27
C GLY A 84 -22.94 37.62 14.58
N HIS A 85 -22.58 36.82 13.57
CA HIS A 85 -22.27 35.38 13.73
C HIS A 85 -21.06 35.10 14.64
N MET A 86 -20.16 36.07 14.83
CA MET A 86 -18.99 35.90 15.68
C MET A 86 -19.35 35.75 17.16
N ARG A 87 -20.53 36.18 17.58
CA ARG A 87 -20.97 35.96 18.96
C ARG A 87 -21.02 34.48 19.31
N GLY A 88 -21.59 33.64 18.43
CA GLY A 88 -21.62 32.19 18.61
C GLY A 88 -20.22 31.55 18.55
N VAL A 89 -19.32 32.04 17.69
CA VAL A 89 -17.93 31.56 17.63
C VAL A 89 -17.16 31.88 18.91
N VAL A 90 -17.30 33.11 19.42
CA VAL A 90 -16.66 33.54 20.67
C VAL A 90 -17.23 32.77 21.86
N LEU A 91 -18.54 32.54 21.90
CA LEU A 91 -19.18 31.74 22.95
C LEU A 91 -18.58 30.33 23.01
N VAL A 92 -18.61 29.60 21.91
CA VAL A 92 -18.13 28.21 21.89
C VAL A 92 -16.62 28.15 22.18
N HIS A 93 -15.84 29.12 21.70
CA HIS A 93 -14.42 29.23 22.05
C HIS A 93 -14.22 29.52 23.54
N ALA A 94 -14.99 30.42 24.14
CA ALA A 94 -14.93 30.74 25.56
C ALA A 94 -15.19 29.50 26.42
N VAL A 95 -16.24 28.75 26.07
CA VAL A 95 -16.61 27.50 26.73
C VAL A 95 -15.51 26.45 26.58
N TYR A 96 -15.04 26.19 25.36
CA TYR A 96 -13.98 25.21 25.10
C TYR A 96 -12.64 25.57 25.76
N SER A 97 -12.29 26.86 25.84
CA SER A 97 -11.03 27.34 26.46
C SER A 97 -11.14 27.66 27.94
N GLY A 98 -12.30 27.44 28.56
CA GLY A 98 -12.52 27.67 29.99
C GLY A 98 -12.49 29.14 30.40
N ARG A 99 -12.67 30.06 29.45
CA ARG A 99 -12.60 31.50 29.66
C ARG A 99 -13.93 32.08 30.15
N VAL A 100 -14.14 32.02 31.46
CA VAL A 100 -15.34 32.53 32.15
C VAL A 100 -15.51 34.05 31.98
N ASP A 101 -14.39 34.78 31.86
CA ASP A 101 -14.35 36.22 31.57
C ASP A 101 -15.08 36.59 30.27
N LEU A 102 -14.96 35.76 29.23
CA LEU A 102 -15.64 35.97 27.96
C LEU A 102 -17.14 35.67 28.02
N ILE A 103 -17.58 34.78 28.93
CA ILE A 103 -19.00 34.44 29.09
C ILE A 103 -19.78 35.61 29.65
N HIS A 104 -19.22 36.39 30.56
CA HIS A 104 -19.92 37.57 31.08
C HIS A 104 -20.23 38.62 30.00
N VAL A 105 -19.47 38.61 28.90
CA VAL A 105 -19.66 39.51 27.76
C VAL A 105 -20.67 38.93 26.74
N VAL A 106 -20.92 37.62 26.78
CA VAL A 106 -21.84 36.93 25.88
C VAL A 106 -23.03 36.39 26.67
N SER A 107 -24.20 37.00 26.53
CA SER A 107 -25.42 36.55 27.21
C SER A 107 -25.75 35.10 26.85
N LEU A 108 -25.62 34.19 27.82
CA LEU A 108 -25.95 32.76 27.67
C LEU A 108 -27.43 32.52 27.32
N ARG A 109 -28.31 33.48 27.62
CA ARG A 109 -29.77 33.35 27.43
C ARG A 109 -30.23 33.49 25.97
N GLU A 110 -29.35 33.93 25.08
CA GLU A 110 -29.69 34.27 23.69
C GLU A 110 -29.30 33.18 22.68
N TYR A 111 -28.73 32.06 23.13
CA TYR A 111 -28.17 31.03 22.24
C TYR A 111 -28.94 29.72 22.29
N ASP A 112 -29.25 29.20 21.11
CA ASP A 112 -29.72 27.83 20.93
C ASP A 112 -28.61 26.84 21.32
N ASP A 113 -29.02 25.81 22.06
CA ASP A 113 -28.19 24.76 22.68
C ASP A 113 -27.45 23.83 21.69
N ASP A 114 -27.33 24.18 20.39
CA ASP A 114 -26.69 23.33 19.38
C ASP A 114 -25.45 23.96 18.72
N PRO A 115 -24.22 23.39 18.88
CA PRO A 115 -23.88 22.25 19.72
C PRO A 115 -24.01 22.50 21.23
N PRO A 116 -24.23 21.44 22.03
CA PRO A 116 -24.46 21.53 23.48
C PRO A 116 -23.26 22.14 24.20
N LEU A 117 -23.48 23.24 24.91
CA LEU A 117 -22.38 23.96 25.57
C LEU A 117 -21.71 23.13 26.68
N LEU A 118 -22.47 22.27 27.37
CA LEU A 118 -21.93 21.38 28.40
C LEU A 118 -20.95 20.34 27.82
N ASP A 119 -21.27 19.80 26.65
CA ASP A 119 -20.44 18.86 25.91
C ASP A 119 -19.11 19.50 25.48
N ILE A 120 -19.17 20.75 25.00
CA ILE A 120 -17.99 21.53 24.64
C ILE A 120 -17.13 21.84 25.87
N ALA A 121 -17.75 22.17 27.00
CA ALA A 121 -17.04 22.42 28.25
C ALA A 121 -16.35 21.16 28.77
N ALA A 122 -17.02 20.00 28.67
CA ALA A 122 -16.45 18.71 29.01
C ALA A 122 -15.25 18.38 28.12
N ALA A 123 -15.35 18.61 26.81
CA ALA A 123 -14.25 18.44 25.85
C ALA A 123 -13.06 19.40 26.08
N GLY A 124 -13.32 20.61 26.57
CA GLY A 124 -12.28 21.55 26.98
C GLY A 124 -11.55 21.13 28.27
N GLY A 125 -12.13 20.24 29.07
CA GLY A 125 -11.53 19.78 30.32
C GLY A 125 -11.57 20.80 31.46
N HIS A 126 -12.45 21.81 31.39
CA HIS A 126 -12.49 22.93 32.34
C HIS A 126 -13.64 22.80 33.35
N VAL A 127 -13.36 22.25 34.53
CA VAL A 127 -14.34 22.01 35.61
C VAL A 127 -15.08 23.28 36.03
N ALA A 128 -14.37 24.40 36.21
CA ALA A 128 -14.96 25.67 36.61
C ALA A 128 -15.97 26.20 35.58
N MET A 129 -15.66 26.03 34.29
CA MET A 129 -16.55 26.39 33.19
C MET A 129 -17.82 25.54 33.20
N LEU A 130 -17.65 24.23 33.34
CA LEU A 130 -18.76 23.29 33.39
C LEU A 130 -19.67 23.56 34.60
N THR A 131 -19.10 23.85 35.77
CA THR A 131 -19.85 24.22 36.98
C THR A 131 -20.64 25.51 36.76
N HIS A 132 -20.01 26.52 36.14
CA HIS A 132 -20.67 27.78 35.84
C HIS A 132 -21.86 27.59 34.89
N LEU A 133 -21.70 26.79 33.83
CA LEU A 133 -22.77 26.47 32.90
C LEU A 133 -23.92 25.72 33.60
N LEU A 134 -23.63 24.71 34.42
CA LEU A 134 -24.67 23.96 35.14
C LEU A 134 -25.45 24.82 36.15
N GLN A 135 -24.84 25.85 36.72
CA GLN A 135 -25.49 26.78 37.65
C GLN A 135 -26.34 27.86 36.95
N HIS A 136 -25.97 28.28 35.74
CA HIS A 136 -26.51 29.49 35.10
C HIS A 136 -27.24 29.26 33.77
N ALA A 137 -27.03 28.12 33.09
CA ALA A 137 -27.72 27.78 31.86
C ALA A 137 -28.92 26.88 32.18
N SER A 138 -30.11 27.47 32.23
CA SER A 138 -31.34 26.81 32.72
C SER A 138 -31.90 25.72 31.81
N ASN A 139 -31.40 25.58 30.57
CA ASN A 139 -31.89 24.62 29.57
C ASN A 139 -30.84 23.65 29.03
N THR A 140 -29.56 23.81 29.39
CA THR A 140 -28.51 22.94 28.85
C THR A 140 -28.54 21.58 29.52
N VAL A 141 -28.79 20.53 28.74
CA VAL A 141 -28.68 19.14 29.19
C VAL A 141 -27.41 18.55 28.59
N ALA A 142 -26.53 17.99 29.43
CA ALA A 142 -25.37 17.26 28.95
C ALA A 142 -25.84 16.00 28.22
N THR A 143 -25.32 15.79 27.01
CA THR A 143 -25.59 14.56 26.26
C THR A 143 -24.59 13.47 26.69
N PRO A 144 -24.84 12.18 26.38
CA PRO A 144 -23.88 11.10 26.65
C PRO A 144 -22.47 11.40 26.15
N PHE A 145 -22.36 12.19 25.08
CA PHE A 145 -21.08 12.62 24.53
C PHE A 145 -20.23 13.41 25.53
N ALA A 146 -20.81 14.25 26.40
CA ALA A 146 -20.05 14.96 27.43
C ALA A 146 -19.33 13.99 28.39
N MET A 147 -20.01 12.91 28.77
CA MET A 147 -19.48 11.90 29.67
C MET A 147 -18.40 11.06 28.99
N ASP A 148 -18.64 10.67 27.74
CA ASP A 148 -17.73 9.86 26.95
C ASP A 148 -16.43 10.58 26.65
N VAL A 149 -16.50 11.87 26.33
CA VAL A 149 -15.31 12.70 26.13
C VAL A 149 -14.54 12.86 27.46
N ALA A 150 -15.24 13.14 28.56
CA ALA A 150 -14.60 13.23 29.87
C ALA A 150 -13.93 11.91 30.29
N ALA A 151 -14.58 10.78 29.99
CA ALA A 151 -14.07 9.45 30.23
C ALA A 151 -12.84 9.13 29.38
N SER A 152 -12.84 9.47 28.08
CA SER A 152 -11.69 9.27 27.19
C SER A 152 -10.44 10.04 27.66
N MET A 153 -10.65 11.22 28.25
CA MET A 153 -9.59 12.09 28.76
C MET A 153 -9.18 11.78 30.21
N GLY A 154 -9.82 10.84 30.89
CA GLY A 154 -9.51 10.50 32.29
C GLY A 154 -9.89 11.58 33.30
N ARG A 155 -10.85 12.45 32.97
CA ARG A 155 -11.26 13.59 33.81
C ARG A 155 -12.30 13.18 34.84
N VAL A 156 -11.85 12.53 35.92
CA VAL A 156 -12.72 12.06 37.02
C VAL A 156 -13.58 13.19 37.58
N ASP A 157 -13.02 14.38 37.79
CA ASP A 157 -13.75 15.54 38.32
C ASP A 157 -14.96 15.92 37.46
N ILE A 158 -14.81 15.85 36.14
CA ILE A 158 -15.89 16.15 35.19
C ILE A 158 -16.91 15.01 35.19
N VAL A 159 -16.45 13.76 35.20
CA VAL A 159 -17.32 12.58 35.30
C VAL A 159 -18.16 12.61 36.58
N GLU A 160 -17.56 12.96 37.71
CA GLU A 160 -18.24 13.11 39.01
C GLU A 160 -19.31 14.21 38.94
N LEU A 161 -18.95 15.33 38.34
CA LEU A 161 -19.85 16.48 38.22
C LEU A 161 -21.04 16.13 37.33
N LEU A 162 -20.81 15.51 36.16
CA LEU A 162 -21.87 15.07 35.25
C LEU A 162 -22.75 13.99 35.88
N HIS A 163 -22.16 13.01 36.57
CA HIS A 163 -22.90 11.96 37.28
C HIS A 163 -23.81 12.54 38.37
N THR A 164 -23.32 13.52 39.16
CA THR A 164 -24.12 14.17 40.21
C THR A 164 -25.39 14.84 39.67
N HIS A 165 -25.33 15.36 38.45
CA HIS A 165 -26.49 16.00 37.80
C HIS A 165 -27.46 15.00 37.16
N ARG A 166 -26.98 13.80 36.75
CA ARG A 166 -27.80 12.75 36.12
C ARG A 166 -27.42 11.33 36.61
N PRO A 167 -27.78 10.97 37.85
CA PRO A 167 -27.34 9.69 38.45
C PRO A 167 -28.10 8.45 37.94
N GLN A 168 -29.26 8.60 37.28
CA GLN A 168 -30.15 7.48 36.88
C GLN A 168 -30.16 7.15 35.37
N ASP A 169 -29.25 7.72 34.57
CA ASP A 169 -29.20 7.47 33.13
C ASP A 169 -28.20 6.34 32.83
N ASP A 170 -28.66 5.09 32.87
CA ASP A 170 -27.80 3.90 32.72
C ASP A 170 -27.00 3.89 31.39
N SER A 171 -27.59 4.45 30.32
CA SER A 171 -26.94 4.57 29.01
C SER A 171 -25.71 5.48 29.03
N PHE A 172 -25.72 6.45 29.95
CA PHE A 172 -24.67 7.43 30.17
C PHE A 172 -23.45 6.83 30.86
N HIS A 173 -23.63 5.77 31.65
CA HIS A 173 -22.55 5.15 32.45
C HIS A 173 -21.89 3.97 31.74
N GLU A 174 -22.63 3.18 30.97
CA GLU A 174 -22.07 2.03 30.24
C GLU A 174 -21.01 2.42 29.21
N SER A 175 -21.31 3.43 28.40
CA SER A 175 -20.37 3.96 27.40
C SER A 175 -19.12 4.55 28.07
N ALA A 176 -19.32 5.35 29.12
CA ALA A 176 -18.25 5.99 29.86
C ALA A 176 -17.30 4.97 30.54
N ILE A 177 -17.85 3.90 31.13
CA ILE A 177 -17.06 2.82 31.73
C ILE A 177 -16.25 2.11 30.63
N SER A 178 -16.88 1.74 29.52
CA SER A 178 -16.20 1.08 28.40
C SER A 178 -15.06 1.94 27.82
N ILE A 179 -15.31 3.23 27.62
CA ILE A 179 -14.30 4.19 27.14
C ILE A 179 -13.16 4.36 28.14
N SER A 180 -13.47 4.41 29.45
CA SER A 180 -12.45 4.48 30.49
C SER A 180 -11.56 3.24 30.50
N ILE A 181 -12.10 2.06 30.20
CA ILE A 181 -11.32 0.82 30.04
C ILE A 181 -10.42 0.89 28.81
N VAL A 182 -10.94 1.31 27.66
CA VAL A 182 -10.16 1.47 26.41
C VAL A 182 -8.94 2.37 26.61
N HIS A 183 -9.09 3.44 27.39
CA HIS A 183 -8.02 4.41 27.63
C HIS A 183 -7.22 4.14 28.92
N GLY A 184 -7.61 3.15 29.73
CA GLY A 184 -6.87 2.73 30.93
C GLY A 184 -7.09 3.61 32.17
N HIS A 185 -8.19 4.33 32.27
CA HIS A 185 -8.47 5.27 33.36
C HIS A 185 -9.10 4.59 34.58
N ILE A 186 -8.25 3.95 35.40
CA ILE A 186 -8.69 3.22 36.61
C ILE A 186 -9.42 4.10 37.64
N SER A 187 -9.10 5.38 37.73
CA SER A 187 -9.72 6.30 38.69
C SER A 187 -11.21 6.52 38.42
N ILE A 188 -11.62 6.47 37.15
CA ILE A 188 -13.03 6.52 36.75
C ILE A 188 -13.73 5.22 37.12
N LEU A 189 -13.06 4.07 36.93
CA LEU A 189 -13.59 2.77 37.33
C LEU A 189 -13.77 2.66 38.84
N GLN A 190 -12.80 3.17 39.62
CA GLN A 190 -12.89 3.29 41.07
C GLN A 190 -14.08 4.16 41.47
N PHE A 191 -14.23 5.34 40.84
CA PHE A 191 -15.36 6.24 41.08
C PHE A 191 -16.73 5.56 40.90
N PHE A 192 -16.92 4.80 39.81
CA PHE A 192 -18.16 4.08 39.56
C PHE A 192 -18.34 2.85 40.47
N HIS A 193 -17.25 2.17 40.82
CA HIS A 193 -17.27 1.04 41.74
C HIS A 193 -17.70 1.44 43.15
N ASP A 194 -17.13 2.53 43.70
CA ASP A 194 -17.44 3.02 45.06
C ASP A 194 -18.91 3.42 45.23
N ARG A 195 -19.59 3.76 44.12
CA ARG A 195 -21.00 4.16 44.10
C ARG A 195 -21.97 3.01 43.81
N GLN A 196 -21.48 1.77 43.74
CA GLN A 196 -22.29 0.56 43.50
C GLN A 196 -23.18 0.67 42.26
N VAL A 197 -22.64 1.23 41.17
CA VAL A 197 -23.28 1.18 39.84
C VAL A 197 -23.07 -0.24 39.27
N ASP A 198 -23.62 -1.23 39.96
CA ASP A 198 -23.24 -2.65 39.90
C ASP A 198 -23.77 -3.36 38.64
N GLY A 199 -24.82 -2.84 38.01
CA GLY A 199 -25.47 -3.47 36.84
C GLY A 199 -24.73 -3.29 35.50
N VAL A 200 -23.66 -2.49 35.47
CA VAL A 200 -23.06 -2.00 34.20
C VAL A 200 -21.82 -2.79 33.79
N PHE A 201 -21.23 -3.59 34.67
CA PHE A 201 -20.01 -4.35 34.35
C PHE A 201 -20.32 -5.62 33.56
N THR A 202 -20.09 -5.59 32.25
CA THR A 202 -20.29 -6.73 31.34
C THR A 202 -19.03 -7.61 31.27
N PRO A 203 -19.15 -8.93 30.97
CA PRO A 203 -18.00 -9.81 30.77
C PRO A 203 -17.00 -9.30 29.71
N ASP A 204 -17.50 -8.60 28.69
CA ASP A 204 -16.71 -8.06 27.58
C ASP A 204 -15.69 -6.98 28.02
N MET A 205 -15.84 -6.41 29.22
CA MET A 205 -14.93 -5.42 29.77
C MET A 205 -13.53 -5.97 30.02
N MET A 206 -13.41 -7.25 30.40
CA MET A 206 -12.12 -7.92 30.57
C MET A 206 -11.41 -8.06 29.21
N ASP A 207 -12.17 -8.41 28.16
CA ASP A 207 -11.66 -8.52 26.79
C ASP A 207 -11.20 -7.15 26.28
N LEU A 208 -11.94 -6.09 26.59
CA LEU A 208 -11.61 -4.72 26.19
C LEU A 208 -10.33 -4.23 26.86
N ALA A 209 -10.17 -4.48 28.16
CA ALA A 209 -8.96 -4.16 28.92
C ALA A 209 -7.75 -4.93 28.38
N ALA A 210 -7.93 -6.21 28.06
CA ALA A 210 -6.90 -7.07 27.49
C ALA A 210 -6.48 -6.62 26.08
N THR A 211 -7.45 -6.25 25.23
CA THR A 211 -7.22 -5.78 23.86
C THR A 211 -6.37 -4.51 23.81
N HIS A 212 -6.48 -3.64 24.83
CA HIS A 212 -5.71 -2.40 24.93
C HIS A 212 -4.50 -2.51 25.89
N GLY A 213 -4.30 -3.67 26.51
CA GLY A 213 -3.14 -3.96 27.35
C GLY A 213 -3.12 -3.32 28.73
N HIS A 214 -4.27 -2.88 29.25
CA HIS A 214 -4.37 -2.19 30.54
C HIS A 214 -4.38 -3.19 31.69
N VAL A 215 -3.21 -3.68 32.08
CA VAL A 215 -3.04 -4.70 33.15
C VAL A 215 -3.59 -4.23 34.49
N HIS A 216 -3.38 -2.96 34.83
CA HIS A 216 -3.92 -2.36 36.06
C HIS A 216 -5.46 -2.35 36.07
N VAL A 217 -6.10 -2.21 34.90
CA VAL A 217 -7.56 -2.35 34.78
C VAL A 217 -7.97 -3.81 34.91
N LEU A 218 -7.24 -4.74 34.29
CA LEU A 218 -7.50 -6.19 34.45
C LEU A 218 -7.39 -6.64 35.92
N GLU A 219 -6.36 -6.19 36.64
CA GLU A 219 -6.17 -6.44 38.07
C GLU A 219 -7.32 -5.86 38.90
N PHE A 220 -7.74 -4.63 38.58
CA PHE A 220 -8.86 -3.97 39.24
C PHE A 220 -10.17 -4.74 39.05
N LEU A 221 -10.50 -5.08 37.79
CA LEU A 221 -11.72 -5.82 37.46
C LEU A 221 -11.70 -7.23 38.08
N HIS A 222 -10.59 -7.95 38.01
CA HIS A 222 -10.47 -9.29 38.61
C HIS A 222 -10.64 -9.27 40.13
N ARG A 223 -10.03 -8.30 40.83
CA ARG A 223 -10.08 -8.18 42.29
C ARG A 223 -11.48 -7.82 42.81
N HIS A 224 -12.15 -6.90 42.14
CA HIS A 224 -13.42 -6.35 42.62
C HIS A 224 -14.64 -7.07 42.03
N ARG A 225 -14.47 -7.83 40.94
CA ARG A 225 -15.53 -8.58 40.25
C ARG A 225 -15.07 -9.98 39.83
N PRO A 226 -14.91 -10.92 40.79
CA PRO A 226 -14.48 -12.28 40.49
C PRO A 226 -15.47 -13.08 39.62
N GLY A 227 -16.71 -12.59 39.43
CA GLY A 227 -17.70 -13.18 38.54
C GLY A 227 -17.52 -12.88 37.05
N LEU A 228 -16.66 -11.91 36.68
CA LEU A 228 -16.37 -11.62 35.28
C LEU A 228 -15.47 -12.72 34.71
N ARG A 229 -15.97 -13.41 33.69
CA ARG A 229 -15.24 -14.51 33.04
C ARG A 229 -14.17 -13.96 32.12
N MET A 230 -12.95 -14.46 32.25
CA MET A 230 -11.90 -14.23 31.26
C MET A 230 -12.17 -15.08 30.02
N SER A 231 -12.42 -14.44 28.88
CA SER A 231 -12.66 -15.15 27.64
C SER A 231 -11.34 -15.54 26.96
N MET A 232 -11.39 -16.56 26.09
CA MET A 232 -10.25 -16.88 25.22
C MET A 232 -9.90 -15.71 24.29
N ARG A 233 -10.90 -14.92 23.87
CA ARG A 233 -10.71 -13.75 23.00
C ARG A 233 -9.91 -12.66 23.70
N ALA A 234 -10.04 -12.49 25.01
CA ALA A 234 -9.18 -11.57 25.77
C ALA A 234 -7.70 -11.90 25.59
N MET A 235 -7.34 -13.18 25.71
CA MET A 235 -5.95 -13.62 25.58
C MET A 235 -5.45 -13.52 24.15
N GLU A 236 -6.27 -13.88 23.16
CA GLU A 236 -5.97 -13.73 21.74
C GLU A 236 -5.74 -12.24 21.36
N SER A 237 -6.63 -11.35 21.77
CA SER A 237 -6.49 -9.91 21.51
C SER A 237 -5.29 -9.29 22.20
N ALA A 238 -5.03 -9.64 23.47
CA ALA A 238 -3.83 -9.21 24.18
C ALA A 238 -2.54 -9.72 23.51
N ALA A 239 -2.56 -10.95 23.01
CA ALA A 239 -1.45 -11.55 22.28
C ALA A 239 -1.23 -10.86 20.91
N ALA A 240 -2.30 -10.58 20.16
CA ALA A 240 -2.24 -9.87 18.89
C ALA A 240 -1.75 -8.42 19.02
N GLY A 241 -2.10 -7.74 20.12
CA GLY A 241 -1.68 -6.36 20.43
C GLY A 241 -0.31 -6.24 21.10
N GLY A 242 0.33 -7.35 21.46
CA GLY A 242 1.67 -7.32 22.06
C GLY A 242 1.70 -7.01 23.54
N HIS A 243 0.58 -7.19 24.24
CA HIS A 243 0.45 -6.84 25.64
C HIS A 243 0.93 -7.98 26.55
N PHE A 244 2.25 -8.20 26.59
CA PHE A 244 2.86 -9.33 27.31
C PHE A 244 2.45 -9.43 28.78
N ALA A 245 2.38 -8.29 29.49
CA ALA A 245 1.97 -8.27 30.89
C ALA A 245 0.48 -8.66 31.06
N ALA A 246 -0.39 -8.28 30.12
CA ALA A 246 -1.79 -8.72 30.11
C ALA A 246 -1.90 -10.21 29.80
N VAL A 247 -1.12 -10.73 28.82
CA VAL A 247 -1.07 -12.17 28.53
C VAL A 247 -0.61 -12.98 29.75
N ARG A 248 0.41 -12.50 30.47
CA ARG A 248 0.89 -13.14 31.71
C ARG A 248 -0.18 -13.14 32.80
N PHE A 249 -0.85 -12.02 32.99
CA PHE A 249 -1.95 -11.89 33.95
C PHE A 249 -3.07 -12.88 33.61
N LEU A 250 -3.56 -12.83 32.37
CA LEU A 250 -4.61 -13.73 31.90
C LEU A 250 -4.18 -15.20 32.02
N HIS A 251 -2.94 -15.55 31.69
CA HIS A 251 -2.44 -16.92 31.82
C HIS A 251 -2.40 -17.41 33.26
N HIS A 252 -1.96 -16.57 34.21
CA HIS A 252 -1.88 -16.95 35.62
C HIS A 252 -3.26 -17.11 36.28
N HIS A 253 -4.26 -16.37 35.81
CA HIS A 253 -5.61 -16.35 36.35
C HIS A 253 -6.63 -17.16 35.53
N TYR A 254 -6.18 -17.89 34.51
CA TYR A 254 -7.02 -18.78 33.70
C TYR A 254 -7.18 -20.14 34.40
N ASP A 255 -8.18 -20.28 35.27
CA ASP A 255 -8.45 -21.53 36.00
C ASP A 255 -9.30 -22.53 35.20
N ASP A 256 -8.62 -23.53 34.64
CA ASP A 256 -8.89 -24.99 34.53
C ASP A 256 -10.30 -25.60 34.30
N HIS A 257 -11.38 -24.84 34.05
CA HIS A 257 -12.72 -25.42 33.90
C HIS A 257 -13.45 -24.98 32.64
N HIS A 258 -13.17 -25.68 31.54
CA HIS A 258 -14.01 -25.80 30.32
C HIS A 258 -13.65 -24.85 29.17
N LEU A 259 -12.45 -25.02 28.61
CA LEU A 259 -12.19 -25.12 27.16
C LEU A 259 -10.66 -25.17 26.96
N PRO A 260 -10.12 -26.17 26.21
CA PRO A 260 -8.69 -26.18 25.86
C PRO A 260 -8.38 -24.90 25.08
N CYS A 261 -7.29 -24.20 25.39
CA CYS A 261 -6.91 -23.05 24.56
C CYS A 261 -6.56 -23.57 23.18
N GLY A 262 -7.22 -23.03 22.17
CA GLY A 262 -6.87 -23.33 20.79
C GLY A 262 -5.45 -22.85 20.48
N PRO A 263 -4.82 -23.37 19.40
CA PRO A 263 -3.54 -22.87 18.90
C PRO A 263 -3.59 -21.38 18.48
N ASN A 264 -4.80 -20.80 18.42
CA ASN A 264 -5.10 -19.44 18.00
C ASN A 264 -4.35 -18.35 18.78
N VAL A 265 -4.05 -18.56 20.07
CA VAL A 265 -3.37 -17.52 20.89
C VAL A 265 -1.93 -17.32 20.42
N MET A 266 -1.22 -18.41 20.11
CA MET A 266 0.14 -18.32 19.56
C MET A 266 0.13 -17.81 18.11
N ASP A 267 -0.88 -18.19 17.33
CA ASP A 267 -1.09 -17.62 15.99
C ASP A 267 -1.31 -16.10 16.06
N ALA A 268 -2.15 -15.63 16.98
CA ALA A 268 -2.42 -14.21 17.19
C ALA A 268 -1.14 -13.44 17.58
N ALA A 269 -0.33 -13.98 18.51
CA ALA A 269 0.97 -13.40 18.87
C ALA A 269 1.94 -13.34 17.67
N ALA A 270 1.97 -14.40 16.85
CA ALA A 270 2.80 -14.47 15.65
C ALA A 270 2.32 -13.49 14.55
N ILE A 271 1.00 -13.34 14.37
CA ILE A 271 0.38 -12.36 13.47
C ILE A 271 0.70 -10.93 13.92
N GLY A 272 0.74 -10.66 15.23
CA GLY A 272 1.15 -9.37 15.78
C GLY A 272 2.67 -9.11 15.69
N GLY A 273 3.48 -10.16 15.54
CA GLY A 273 4.95 -10.07 15.53
C GLY A 273 5.58 -10.03 16.94
N HIS A 274 4.91 -10.58 17.94
CA HIS A 274 5.32 -10.50 19.35
C HIS A 274 6.04 -11.78 19.79
N LEU A 275 7.34 -11.86 19.46
CA LEU A 275 8.16 -13.07 19.68
C LEU A 275 8.36 -13.42 21.15
N ASP A 276 8.39 -12.42 22.03
CA ASP A 276 8.41 -12.58 23.48
C ASP A 276 7.17 -13.32 24.01
N ILE A 277 5.99 -12.94 23.51
CA ILE A 277 4.73 -13.62 23.80
C ILE A 277 4.74 -15.04 23.25
N VAL A 278 5.18 -15.24 22.00
CA VAL A 278 5.29 -16.58 21.39
C VAL A 278 6.20 -17.50 22.21
N ARG A 279 7.36 -17.02 22.66
CA ARG A 279 8.28 -17.78 23.52
C ARG A 279 7.66 -18.14 24.85
N PHE A 280 6.97 -17.18 25.48
CA PHE A 280 6.27 -17.43 26.74
C PHE A 280 5.17 -18.48 26.58
N LEU A 281 4.33 -18.34 25.56
CA LEU A 281 3.28 -19.31 25.26
C LEU A 281 3.89 -20.69 24.98
N HIS A 282 4.96 -20.77 24.20
CA HIS A 282 5.63 -22.04 23.92
C HIS A 282 6.15 -22.77 25.16
N LEU A 283 6.68 -22.03 26.14
CA LEU A 283 7.21 -22.61 27.37
C LEU A 283 6.11 -23.01 28.36
N ASN A 284 4.95 -22.35 28.33
CA ASN A 284 3.91 -22.50 29.35
C ASN A 284 2.63 -23.16 28.83
N ARG A 285 2.52 -23.42 27.52
CA ARG A 285 1.30 -23.92 26.88
C ARG A 285 1.59 -25.06 25.89
N PRO A 286 0.96 -26.23 26.02
CA PRO A 286 1.21 -27.37 25.13
C PRO A 286 0.52 -27.28 23.76
N GLU A 287 -0.49 -26.42 23.59
CA GLU A 287 -1.41 -26.47 22.44
C GLU A 287 -0.77 -26.00 21.12
N GLY A 288 0.28 -25.18 21.20
CA GLY A 288 1.08 -24.83 20.03
C GLY A 288 0.52 -23.71 19.15
N CYS A 289 0.87 -23.75 17.86
CA CYS A 289 0.42 -22.83 16.82
C CYS A 289 -0.06 -23.62 15.60
N THR A 290 -0.76 -22.98 14.67
CA THR A 290 -1.04 -23.57 13.37
C THR A 290 -0.02 -23.11 12.33
N ARG A 291 -0.19 -23.54 11.07
CA ARG A 291 0.58 -23.02 9.93
C ARG A 291 0.37 -21.53 9.69
N LEU A 292 -0.72 -20.95 10.23
CA LEU A 292 -1.03 -19.53 10.10
C LEU A 292 0.05 -18.66 10.76
N ALA A 293 0.61 -19.08 11.91
CA ALA A 293 1.70 -18.36 12.55
C ALA A 293 2.87 -18.10 11.58
N MET A 294 3.39 -19.15 10.93
CA MET A 294 4.51 -19.00 10.00
C MET A 294 4.12 -18.24 8.73
N ASN A 295 2.94 -18.49 8.18
CA ASN A 295 2.44 -17.80 6.99
C ASN A 295 2.32 -16.29 7.23
N ALA A 296 1.67 -15.88 8.32
CA ALA A 296 1.47 -14.47 8.65
C ALA A 296 2.80 -13.78 9.00
N SER A 297 3.67 -14.46 9.76
CA SER A 297 5.01 -13.93 10.08
C SER A 297 5.82 -13.69 8.81
N ALA A 298 5.71 -14.59 7.83
CA ALA A 298 6.42 -14.45 6.57
C ALA A 298 5.89 -13.30 5.71
N THR A 299 4.57 -13.15 5.61
CA THR A 299 3.91 -12.02 4.92
C THR A 299 4.24 -10.67 5.55
N ARG A 300 4.51 -10.62 6.86
CA ARG A 300 4.96 -9.40 7.57
C ARG A 300 6.45 -9.11 7.43
N GLY A 301 7.22 -10.08 6.93
CA GLY A 301 8.67 -9.96 6.80
C GLY A 301 9.45 -10.19 8.09
N ASP A 302 8.83 -10.79 9.11
CA ASP A 302 9.46 -11.04 10.40
C ASP A 302 10.34 -12.30 10.36
N LEU A 303 11.59 -12.13 9.91
CA LEU A 303 12.56 -13.22 9.84
C LEU A 303 12.86 -13.84 11.21
N ASN A 304 12.84 -13.07 12.30
CA ASN A 304 13.15 -13.57 13.64
C ASN A 304 12.05 -14.51 14.12
N MET A 305 10.79 -14.15 13.89
CA MET A 305 9.66 -15.02 14.16
C MET A 305 9.69 -16.28 13.28
N VAL A 306 9.89 -16.13 11.97
CA VAL A 306 9.93 -17.27 11.02
C VAL A 306 11.06 -18.26 11.35
N THR A 307 12.26 -17.76 11.66
CA THR A 307 13.40 -18.60 12.07
C THR A 307 13.12 -19.32 13.39
N TRP A 308 12.55 -18.62 14.37
CA TRP A 308 12.22 -19.21 15.66
C TRP A 308 11.14 -20.30 15.53
N LEU A 309 10.06 -20.03 14.80
CA LEU A 309 9.00 -21.00 14.50
C LEU A 309 9.55 -22.21 13.74
N HIS A 310 10.43 -22.00 12.75
CA HIS A 310 11.06 -23.12 12.03
C HIS A 310 11.87 -24.05 12.93
N VAL A 311 12.59 -23.52 13.92
CA VAL A 311 13.44 -24.31 14.82
C VAL A 311 12.62 -25.02 15.91
N HIS A 312 11.59 -24.38 16.45
CA HIS A 312 10.90 -24.86 17.67
C HIS A 312 9.54 -25.50 17.40
N ARG A 313 8.96 -25.35 16.21
CA ARG A 313 7.60 -25.80 15.89
C ARG A 313 7.55 -26.72 14.66
N PRO A 314 6.96 -27.92 14.78
CA PRO A 314 6.88 -28.88 13.68
C PRO A 314 5.82 -28.51 12.62
N GLU A 315 4.86 -27.63 12.92
CA GLU A 315 3.72 -27.34 12.03
C GLU A 315 4.13 -26.73 10.70
N GLY A 316 5.21 -25.94 10.71
CA GLY A 316 5.77 -25.30 9.52
C GLY A 316 4.85 -24.24 8.89
N GLY A 317 5.05 -24.00 7.60
CA GLY A 317 4.25 -23.06 6.81
C GLY A 317 3.52 -23.77 5.68
N THR A 318 2.86 -23.01 4.82
CA THR A 318 2.40 -23.48 3.50
C THR A 318 3.08 -22.67 2.40
N THR A 319 2.75 -22.94 1.15
CA THR A 319 3.16 -22.10 0.00
C THR A 319 2.81 -20.62 0.22
N SER A 320 1.73 -20.33 0.96
CA SER A 320 1.29 -18.98 1.33
C SER A 320 2.33 -18.19 2.10
N ALA A 321 3.23 -18.84 2.87
CA ALA A 321 4.32 -18.14 3.55
C ALA A 321 5.28 -17.49 2.54
N MET A 322 5.69 -18.24 1.51
CA MET A 322 6.62 -17.75 0.49
C MET A 322 5.91 -16.80 -0.48
N ASP A 323 4.66 -17.09 -0.84
CA ASP A 323 3.84 -16.24 -1.71
C ASP A 323 3.56 -14.87 -1.07
N GLY A 324 3.17 -14.86 0.21
CA GLY A 324 2.91 -13.64 0.97
C GLY A 324 4.19 -12.83 1.20
N ALA A 325 5.28 -13.48 1.61
CA ALA A 325 6.58 -12.82 1.75
C ALA A 325 7.06 -12.19 0.44
N ALA A 326 6.83 -12.87 -0.69
CA ALA A 326 7.20 -12.34 -2.00
C ALA A 326 6.31 -11.18 -2.44
N THR A 327 5.00 -11.30 -2.24
CA THR A 327 4.01 -10.24 -2.50
C THR A 327 4.27 -9.00 -1.68
N CYS A 328 4.80 -9.11 -0.46
CA CYS A 328 5.12 -7.96 0.38
C CYS A 328 6.60 -7.51 0.27
N GLY A 329 7.38 -8.11 -0.63
CA GLY A 329 8.76 -7.68 -0.90
C GLY A 329 9.82 -8.09 0.14
N HIS A 330 9.55 -9.11 0.95
CA HIS A 330 10.40 -9.54 2.05
C HIS A 330 11.48 -10.55 1.65
N LEU A 331 12.49 -10.10 0.90
CA LEU A 331 13.55 -10.95 0.33
C LEU A 331 14.27 -11.84 1.35
N LYS A 332 14.57 -11.34 2.55
CA LYS A 332 15.28 -12.11 3.58
C LYS A 332 14.46 -13.33 4.05
N VAL A 333 13.16 -13.15 4.19
CA VAL A 333 12.23 -14.22 4.54
C VAL A 333 12.10 -15.22 3.39
N VAL A 334 11.95 -14.73 2.15
CA VAL A 334 11.89 -15.61 0.97
C VAL A 334 13.14 -16.46 0.84
N LYS A 335 14.33 -15.88 1.03
CA LYS A 335 15.60 -16.63 1.04
C LYS A 335 15.61 -17.70 2.13
N PHE A 336 15.22 -17.34 3.36
CA PHE A 336 15.19 -18.27 4.48
C PHE A 336 14.23 -19.44 4.24
N LEU A 337 12.99 -19.16 3.82
CA LEU A 337 12.00 -20.19 3.50
C LEU A 337 12.48 -21.06 2.33
N HIS A 338 13.09 -20.47 1.30
CA HIS A 338 13.58 -21.23 0.15
C HIS A 338 14.70 -22.20 0.51
N THR A 339 15.59 -21.85 1.46
CA THR A 339 16.73 -22.70 1.84
C THR A 339 16.38 -23.74 2.90
N HIS A 340 15.43 -23.45 3.79
CA HIS A 340 15.16 -24.29 4.97
C HIS A 340 13.83 -25.05 4.89
N ARG A 341 12.97 -24.75 3.91
CA ARG A 341 11.60 -25.29 3.81
C ARG A 341 11.35 -25.89 2.43
N SER A 342 10.53 -26.94 2.36
CA SER A 342 10.27 -27.73 1.14
C SER A 342 8.90 -27.48 0.52
N GLU A 343 8.05 -26.68 1.19
CA GLU A 343 6.68 -26.38 0.80
C GLU A 343 6.60 -25.60 -0.53
N GLY A 344 7.64 -24.84 -0.89
CA GLY A 344 7.74 -24.12 -2.16
C GLY A 344 6.88 -22.86 -2.23
N CYS A 345 6.60 -22.41 -3.46
CA CYS A 345 5.76 -21.25 -3.77
C CYS A 345 4.84 -21.57 -4.95
N THR A 346 3.78 -20.78 -5.11
CA THR A 346 2.91 -20.81 -6.29
C THR A 346 3.27 -19.69 -7.27
N SER A 347 2.58 -19.64 -8.41
CA SER A 347 2.70 -18.52 -9.36
C SER A 347 2.36 -17.16 -8.72
N ALA A 348 1.66 -17.13 -7.59
CA ALA A 348 1.38 -15.89 -6.86
C ALA A 348 2.65 -15.22 -6.30
N ALA A 349 3.66 -15.99 -5.89
CA ALA A 349 4.94 -15.42 -5.46
C ALA A 349 5.64 -14.65 -6.58
N PHE A 350 5.53 -15.12 -7.82
CA PHE A 350 6.16 -14.47 -8.97
C PHE A 350 5.51 -13.12 -9.27
N TRP A 351 4.18 -13.10 -9.44
CA TRP A 351 3.44 -11.85 -9.65
C TRP A 351 3.61 -10.90 -8.45
N GLY A 352 3.60 -11.43 -7.23
CA GLY A 352 3.82 -10.65 -6.02
C GLY A 352 5.21 -9.99 -5.97
N ALA A 353 6.27 -10.73 -6.30
CA ALA A 353 7.63 -10.18 -6.38
C ALA A 353 7.76 -9.09 -7.45
N TYR A 354 7.07 -9.26 -8.59
CA TYR A 354 6.99 -8.30 -9.68
C TYR A 354 6.34 -6.98 -9.23
N TYR A 355 5.17 -7.03 -8.59
CA TYR A 355 4.47 -5.82 -8.15
C TYR A 355 5.17 -5.09 -6.99
N SER A 356 5.98 -5.80 -6.21
CA SER A 356 6.65 -5.24 -5.02
C SER A 356 8.10 -4.88 -5.25
N ASN A 357 8.56 -4.81 -6.50
CA ASN A 357 9.95 -4.49 -6.87
C ASN A 357 11.00 -5.30 -6.08
N MET A 358 10.66 -6.53 -5.71
CA MET A 358 11.52 -7.37 -4.90
C MET A 358 12.62 -7.94 -5.79
N PHE A 359 13.82 -7.38 -5.70
CA PHE A 359 15.02 -7.90 -6.36
C PHE A 359 15.44 -9.23 -5.74
N VAL A 360 14.78 -10.32 -6.14
CA VAL A 360 15.29 -11.67 -5.90
C VAL A 360 16.43 -11.90 -6.88
N VAL A 361 17.63 -11.47 -6.51
CA VAL A 361 18.85 -12.00 -7.12
C VAL A 361 18.86 -13.50 -6.81
N LYS A 362 18.64 -14.33 -7.83
CA LYS A 362 18.67 -15.78 -7.65
C LYS A 362 19.62 -16.43 -8.64
N ASP A 363 20.57 -17.15 -8.05
CA ASP A 363 21.41 -18.10 -8.74
C ASP A 363 20.97 -19.53 -8.37
N LEU A 364 20.69 -20.30 -9.42
CA LEU A 364 20.77 -21.76 -9.58
C LEU A 364 20.09 -22.66 -8.53
N ARG A 365 18.80 -22.96 -8.75
CA ARG A 365 18.31 -24.36 -8.87
C ARG A 365 16.82 -24.55 -9.15
N LYS A 366 15.97 -23.52 -9.06
CA LYS A 366 14.58 -23.58 -9.54
C LYS A 366 14.12 -22.18 -9.96
N VAL A 367 13.84 -22.04 -11.26
CA VAL A 367 13.22 -20.93 -12.03
C VAL A 367 14.12 -19.70 -12.32
N PRO A 368 14.66 -19.55 -13.54
CA PRO A 368 15.01 -18.30 -14.20
C PRO A 368 13.80 -17.80 -15.01
N GLU A 369 12.98 -16.94 -14.40
CA GLU A 369 12.24 -15.95 -15.19
C GLU A 369 13.16 -14.77 -15.41
N ILE A 370 13.43 -14.47 -16.68
CA ILE A 370 14.23 -13.31 -17.10
C ILE A 370 13.38 -12.08 -16.83
N VAL A 371 13.51 -11.54 -15.62
CA VAL A 371 12.96 -10.25 -15.26
C VAL A 371 13.80 -9.21 -16.01
N ALA A 372 13.19 -8.61 -17.02
CA ALA A 372 13.78 -7.52 -17.77
C ALA A 372 13.78 -6.28 -16.86
N ASP A 373 14.94 -5.98 -16.29
CA ASP A 373 15.19 -4.75 -15.56
C ASP A 373 15.28 -3.60 -16.59
N PRO A 374 14.49 -2.51 -16.48
CA PRO A 374 14.64 -1.33 -17.34
C PRO A 374 16.02 -0.67 -17.21
N ALA A 375 16.78 -0.97 -16.14
CA ALA A 375 18.17 -0.60 -15.94
C ALA A 375 19.17 -1.70 -16.35
N ASP A 376 18.72 -2.77 -17.02
CA ASP A 376 19.59 -3.81 -17.56
C ASP A 376 20.41 -3.26 -18.74
N ASP A 377 21.63 -2.81 -18.44
CA ASP A 377 22.56 -2.26 -19.42
C ASP A 377 23.25 -3.33 -20.29
N ARG A 378 22.84 -4.61 -20.21
CA ARG A 378 23.50 -5.70 -20.95
C ARG A 378 23.16 -5.66 -22.44
N GLU A 379 24.17 -5.41 -23.25
CA GLU A 379 24.09 -5.53 -24.72
C GLU A 379 24.01 -6.98 -25.20
N GLN A 380 24.29 -7.96 -24.33
CA GLN A 380 24.28 -9.39 -24.64
C GLN A 380 23.47 -10.19 -23.62
N LEU A 381 22.52 -10.99 -24.10
CA LEU A 381 21.71 -11.91 -23.31
C LEU A 381 21.96 -13.36 -23.78
N ARG A 382 22.32 -14.24 -22.85
CA ARG A 382 22.50 -15.68 -23.11
C ARG A 382 21.65 -16.51 -22.16
N LEU A 383 20.81 -17.37 -22.71
CA LEU A 383 19.84 -18.20 -22.01
C LEU A 383 20.04 -19.63 -22.53
N GLY A 384 20.82 -20.45 -21.82
CA GLY A 384 21.20 -21.79 -22.31
C GLY A 384 21.26 -22.84 -21.20
N ARG A 385 21.05 -24.10 -21.62
CA ARG A 385 20.94 -25.39 -20.88
C ARG A 385 19.53 -25.83 -20.55
N ARG A 386 18.94 -26.64 -21.44
CA ARG A 386 17.79 -27.55 -21.20
C ARG A 386 16.70 -26.95 -20.31
N SER A 387 16.37 -25.68 -20.55
CA SER A 387 15.27 -25.04 -19.85
C SER A 387 13.97 -25.73 -20.27
N THR A 388 13.35 -26.44 -19.34
CA THR A 388 11.96 -26.94 -19.48
C THR A 388 10.95 -25.81 -19.25
N GLU A 389 11.41 -24.55 -19.10
CA GLU A 389 10.59 -23.42 -18.63
C GLU A 389 9.79 -22.76 -19.74
N PHE A 390 10.11 -23.04 -21.01
CA PHE A 390 9.42 -22.46 -22.16
C PHE A 390 8.46 -23.43 -22.86
N ASP A 391 8.37 -24.70 -22.44
CA ASP A 391 7.53 -25.74 -23.06
C ASP A 391 7.62 -25.76 -24.61
N GLY A 392 8.80 -25.41 -25.14
CA GLY A 392 9.05 -25.28 -26.58
C GLY A 392 8.70 -23.94 -27.23
N ASN A 393 8.20 -22.92 -26.53
CA ASN A 393 7.72 -21.66 -27.12
C ASN A 393 8.30 -20.38 -26.49
N LEU A 394 8.94 -19.53 -27.31
CA LEU A 394 9.61 -18.28 -26.93
C LEU A 394 8.67 -17.10 -26.57
N ARG A 395 7.35 -17.28 -26.68
CA ARG A 395 6.33 -16.21 -26.60
C ARG A 395 6.43 -15.29 -25.36
N ILE A 396 6.88 -15.80 -24.23
CA ILE A 396 6.97 -15.06 -22.96
C ILE A 396 8.04 -13.96 -23.03
N LEU A 397 9.18 -14.25 -23.66
CA LEU A 397 10.29 -13.30 -23.75
C LEU A 397 9.93 -12.10 -24.63
N CYS A 398 9.24 -12.36 -25.74
CA CYS A 398 8.94 -11.35 -26.76
C CYS A 398 7.60 -10.62 -26.54
N SER A 399 7.02 -10.61 -25.33
CA SER A 399 5.78 -9.86 -25.05
C SER A 399 5.96 -8.34 -25.23
N PRO A 400 4.96 -7.58 -25.74
CA PRO A 400 5.04 -6.13 -25.90
C PRO A 400 5.47 -5.36 -24.64
N VAL A 401 5.18 -5.90 -23.46
CA VAL A 401 5.53 -5.32 -22.16
C VAL A 401 7.04 -5.35 -21.90
N ASN A 402 7.74 -6.34 -22.45
CA ASN A 402 9.18 -6.56 -22.20
C ASN A 402 10.08 -5.84 -23.21
N ILE A 403 9.54 -5.44 -24.37
CA ILE A 403 10.30 -4.81 -25.46
C ILE A 403 11.08 -3.55 -25.03
N PRO A 404 10.52 -2.62 -24.23
CA PRO A 404 11.26 -1.44 -23.78
C PRO A 404 12.57 -1.78 -23.04
N ALA A 405 12.61 -2.90 -22.32
CA ALA A 405 13.78 -3.34 -21.58
C ALA A 405 14.88 -3.94 -22.49
N PHE A 406 14.56 -4.32 -23.72
CA PHE A 406 15.53 -4.81 -24.71
C PHE A 406 16.02 -3.71 -25.66
N SER A 407 15.80 -2.44 -25.33
CA SER A 407 16.17 -1.29 -26.18
C SER A 407 17.67 -1.19 -26.53
N ARG A 408 18.55 -1.86 -25.76
CA ARG A 408 20.00 -1.92 -26.01
C ARG A 408 20.50 -3.31 -26.40
N LEU A 409 19.62 -4.29 -26.57
CA LEU A 409 20.00 -5.68 -26.83
C LEU A 409 20.62 -5.81 -28.22
N GLN A 410 21.91 -6.15 -28.27
CA GLN A 410 22.65 -6.36 -29.53
C GLN A 410 22.85 -7.85 -29.83
N LYS A 411 22.94 -8.71 -28.82
CA LYS A 411 23.13 -10.16 -28.97
C LYS A 411 22.15 -10.94 -28.10
N LEU A 412 21.38 -11.84 -28.72
CA LEU A 412 20.51 -12.79 -28.05
C LEU A 412 20.95 -14.21 -28.39
N SER A 413 21.23 -15.02 -27.37
CA SER A 413 21.62 -16.41 -27.52
C SER A 413 20.70 -17.31 -26.71
N LEU A 414 19.97 -18.18 -27.40
CA LEU A 414 19.12 -19.26 -26.89
C LEU A 414 19.71 -20.64 -27.24
N TYR A 415 21.03 -20.71 -27.37
CA TYR A 415 21.76 -21.93 -27.68
C TYR A 415 21.52 -23.05 -26.63
N ASP A 416 21.37 -24.30 -27.09
CA ASP A 416 21.22 -25.50 -26.25
C ASP A 416 19.97 -25.50 -25.37
N ASN A 417 18.81 -25.43 -26.03
CA ASN A 417 17.47 -25.47 -25.42
C ASN A 417 16.55 -26.48 -26.13
N GLN A 418 15.26 -26.47 -25.77
CA GLN A 418 14.22 -27.36 -26.31
C GLN A 418 13.16 -26.58 -27.12
N LEU A 419 13.54 -25.47 -27.76
CA LEU A 419 12.59 -24.64 -28.50
C LEU A 419 12.07 -25.38 -29.73
N THR A 420 10.76 -25.46 -29.88
CA THR A 420 10.05 -26.00 -31.05
C THR A 420 9.50 -24.87 -31.92
N SER A 421 9.20 -23.69 -31.35
CA SER A 421 8.83 -22.47 -32.07
C SER A 421 9.47 -21.19 -31.50
N ILE A 422 9.55 -20.15 -32.32
CA ILE A 422 10.06 -18.81 -31.95
C ILE A 422 8.99 -17.72 -32.13
N ASP A 423 7.79 -17.97 -31.64
CA ASP A 423 6.65 -17.06 -31.79
C ASP A 423 6.92 -15.69 -31.14
N GLY A 424 6.56 -14.62 -31.86
CA GLY A 424 6.71 -13.25 -31.37
C GLY A 424 8.11 -12.65 -31.54
N ILE A 425 9.08 -13.39 -32.09
CA ILE A 425 10.46 -12.88 -32.30
C ILE A 425 10.52 -11.55 -33.07
N GLY A 426 9.56 -11.31 -33.98
CA GLY A 426 9.48 -10.08 -34.75
C GLY A 426 9.19 -8.82 -33.92
N LEU A 427 8.75 -8.94 -32.67
CA LEU A 427 8.59 -7.81 -31.75
C LEU A 427 9.95 -7.20 -31.35
N LEU A 428 11.04 -7.96 -31.49
CA LEU A 428 12.41 -7.46 -31.33
C LEU A 428 12.89 -6.61 -32.52
N SER A 429 12.08 -6.41 -33.56
CA SER A 429 12.43 -5.53 -34.69
C SER A 429 12.70 -4.08 -34.29
N SER A 430 12.17 -3.65 -33.14
CA SER A 430 12.41 -2.33 -32.55
C SER A 430 13.71 -2.22 -31.74
N THR A 431 14.47 -3.32 -31.60
CA THR A 431 15.71 -3.40 -30.82
C THR A 431 16.94 -3.36 -31.76
N PRO A 432 18.14 -2.98 -31.27
CA PRO A 432 19.37 -2.98 -32.07
C PRO A 432 19.98 -4.38 -32.25
N LEU A 433 19.16 -5.44 -32.21
CA LEU A 433 19.61 -6.83 -32.23
C LEU A 433 20.36 -7.14 -33.52
N SER A 434 21.63 -7.50 -33.37
CA SER A 434 22.58 -7.77 -34.45
C SER A 434 22.99 -9.25 -34.53
N ILE A 435 22.98 -9.97 -33.42
CA ILE A 435 23.36 -11.39 -33.37
C ILE A 435 22.23 -12.17 -32.71
N LEU A 436 21.71 -13.17 -33.40
CA LEU A 436 20.71 -14.11 -32.89
C LEU A 436 21.24 -15.54 -33.00
N ASP A 437 21.41 -16.19 -31.85
CA ASP A 437 21.85 -17.58 -31.76
C ASP A 437 20.71 -18.47 -31.23
N LEU A 438 20.27 -19.39 -32.07
CA LEU A 438 19.21 -20.38 -31.84
C LEU A 438 19.74 -21.81 -32.06
N GLY A 439 21.06 -22.01 -32.04
CA GLY A 439 21.66 -23.32 -32.28
C GLY A 439 21.31 -24.35 -31.20
N GLN A 440 21.37 -25.64 -31.54
CA GLN A 440 21.04 -26.75 -30.63
C GLN A 440 19.63 -26.61 -30.02
N ASN A 441 18.61 -26.61 -30.87
CA ASN A 441 17.20 -26.56 -30.49
C ASN A 441 16.40 -27.62 -31.27
N GLN A 442 15.07 -27.56 -31.18
CA GLN A 442 14.13 -28.48 -31.82
C GLN A 442 13.25 -27.78 -32.87
N LEU A 443 13.75 -26.68 -33.46
CA LEU A 443 13.01 -25.89 -34.43
C LEU A 443 12.87 -26.69 -35.73
N ASP A 444 11.65 -27.01 -36.14
CA ASP A 444 11.35 -27.70 -37.40
C ASP A 444 10.94 -26.74 -38.53
N HIS A 445 10.53 -25.52 -38.19
CA HIS A 445 10.25 -24.43 -39.11
C HIS A 445 10.64 -23.07 -38.53
N LEU A 446 10.89 -22.11 -39.41
CA LEU A 446 10.93 -20.70 -39.05
C LEU A 446 9.53 -20.10 -39.27
N PRO A 447 9.15 -19.02 -38.56
CA PRO A 447 7.85 -18.42 -38.76
C PRO A 447 7.74 -17.82 -40.17
N HIS A 448 6.86 -18.41 -40.99
CA HIS A 448 6.52 -17.99 -42.35
C HIS A 448 5.16 -17.28 -42.37
N GLU A 449 4.86 -16.59 -43.47
CA GLU A 449 3.62 -15.84 -43.68
C GLU A 449 2.36 -16.67 -43.40
N VAL A 450 1.59 -16.28 -42.38
CA VAL A 450 0.20 -16.73 -42.24
C VAL A 450 -0.66 -15.85 -43.15
N HIS A 451 -0.80 -16.24 -44.41
CA HIS A 451 -1.86 -15.69 -45.25
C HIS A 451 -3.22 -16.14 -44.68
N SER A 452 -3.92 -15.20 -44.04
CA SER A 452 -5.34 -15.26 -43.66
C SER A 452 -5.87 -16.59 -43.10
N MET A 453 -5.88 -16.75 -41.78
CA MET A 453 -6.96 -17.51 -41.15
C MET A 453 -7.96 -16.52 -40.57
N GLN A 454 -9.08 -16.30 -41.27
CA GLN A 454 -10.26 -15.71 -40.66
C GLN A 454 -10.66 -16.58 -39.46
N PRO A 455 -10.85 -16.02 -38.25
CA PRO A 455 -11.24 -16.83 -37.11
C PRO A 455 -12.68 -17.31 -37.31
N ARG A 456 -12.88 -18.63 -37.34
CA ARG A 456 -14.21 -19.22 -37.13
C ARG A 456 -14.63 -18.87 -35.69
N ILE A 457 -15.57 -17.94 -35.59
CA ILE A 457 -16.17 -17.50 -34.32
C ILE A 457 -16.91 -18.70 -33.71
N GLY A 458 -16.32 -19.29 -32.68
CA GLY A 458 -16.96 -20.24 -31.77
C GLY A 458 -17.10 -19.58 -30.41
N ASN A 459 -18.34 -19.33 -30.00
CA ASN A 459 -18.73 -18.62 -28.78
C ASN A 459 -18.12 -19.23 -27.51
N SER A 460 -17.23 -18.50 -26.86
CA SER A 460 -17.16 -18.41 -25.40
C SER A 460 -16.40 -17.14 -25.01
N CYS A 461 -17.07 -16.26 -24.28
CA CYS A 461 -16.60 -14.97 -23.84
C CYS A 461 -15.42 -15.11 -22.86
N ASN A 462 -14.19 -14.83 -23.31
CA ASN A 462 -13.24 -13.87 -22.73
C ASN A 462 -11.89 -13.99 -23.46
N LEU A 463 -11.85 -13.57 -24.72
CA LEU A 463 -10.58 -13.39 -25.43
C LEU A 463 -10.27 -11.90 -25.44
N THR A 464 -9.24 -11.54 -24.66
CA THR A 464 -8.60 -10.24 -24.66
C THR A 464 -8.25 -9.81 -26.10
N PRO A 465 -8.21 -8.51 -26.40
CA PRO A 465 -7.92 -8.00 -27.73
C PRO A 465 -6.43 -8.17 -28.06
N ILE A 466 -5.99 -9.40 -28.34
CA ILE A 466 -4.65 -9.73 -28.87
C ILE A 466 -4.72 -10.04 -30.39
N LEU A 467 -5.92 -10.07 -30.97
CA LEU A 467 -6.16 -10.33 -32.39
C LEU A 467 -6.15 -9.07 -33.30
N VAL A 468 -5.64 -7.93 -32.82
CA VAL A 468 -5.60 -6.66 -33.60
C VAL A 468 -4.18 -6.23 -34.04
N LEU A 469 -3.11 -6.93 -33.65
CA LEU A 469 -1.77 -6.72 -34.22
C LEU A 469 -1.40 -7.82 -35.22
N GLY A 470 -2.28 -8.04 -36.19
CA GLY A 470 -2.05 -8.91 -37.35
C GLY A 470 -0.99 -8.35 -38.31
N ARG A 471 0.25 -8.14 -37.84
CA ARG A 471 1.33 -7.67 -38.72
C ARG A 471 2.74 -8.21 -38.51
N ILE A 472 3.11 -8.95 -37.46
CA ILE A 472 4.55 -9.26 -37.28
C ILE A 472 4.78 -10.66 -36.70
N VAL A 473 4.89 -11.65 -37.58
CA VAL A 473 5.38 -13.00 -37.24
C VAL A 473 6.56 -13.35 -38.17
N GLN A 474 7.52 -12.45 -38.32
CA GLN A 474 8.61 -12.67 -39.28
C GLN A 474 9.98 -12.39 -38.66
N ILE A 475 10.87 -13.37 -38.70
CA ILE A 475 12.31 -13.17 -38.48
C ILE A 475 12.89 -12.14 -39.46
N GLY A 476 12.33 -12.04 -40.67
CA GLY A 476 12.66 -11.02 -41.68
C GLY A 476 12.34 -9.58 -41.26
N SER A 477 11.64 -9.36 -40.14
CA SER A 477 11.43 -8.01 -39.59
C SER A 477 12.65 -7.46 -38.82
N LEU A 478 13.64 -8.31 -38.50
CA LEU A 478 14.84 -7.95 -37.75
C LEU A 478 15.88 -7.26 -38.65
N ARG A 479 15.60 -6.03 -39.10
CA ARG A 479 16.40 -5.30 -40.10
C ARG A 479 17.85 -5.00 -39.68
N HIS A 480 18.17 -5.09 -38.39
CA HIS A 480 19.50 -4.87 -37.83
C HIS A 480 20.34 -6.16 -37.70
N LEU A 481 19.76 -7.33 -38.01
CA LEU A 481 20.41 -8.62 -37.82
C LEU A 481 21.56 -8.83 -38.82
N LYS A 482 22.74 -9.12 -38.29
CA LYS A 482 23.99 -9.39 -39.03
C LYS A 482 24.40 -10.84 -39.00
N GLU A 483 24.13 -11.53 -37.89
CA GLU A 483 24.49 -12.93 -37.70
C GLU A 483 23.29 -13.73 -37.21
N LEU A 484 23.00 -14.85 -37.89
CA LEU A 484 21.94 -15.77 -37.53
C LEU A 484 22.49 -17.20 -37.44
N TRP A 485 22.44 -17.76 -36.24
CA TRP A 485 22.93 -19.09 -35.94
C TRP A 485 21.75 -20.04 -35.68
N LEU A 486 21.58 -21.04 -36.53
CA LEU A 486 20.47 -21.99 -36.54
C LEU A 486 20.94 -23.45 -36.62
N SER A 487 22.23 -23.69 -36.38
CA SER A 487 22.82 -25.02 -36.52
C SER A 487 22.29 -26.01 -35.49
N ASN A 488 22.16 -27.29 -35.85
CA ASN A 488 21.61 -28.34 -34.97
C ASN A 488 20.15 -28.06 -34.59
N ASN A 489 19.28 -27.99 -35.60
CA ASN A 489 17.83 -27.91 -35.48
C ASN A 489 17.19 -28.95 -36.42
N TRP A 490 15.87 -28.90 -36.62
CA TRP A 490 15.12 -29.80 -37.50
C TRP A 490 14.56 -29.10 -38.74
N LEU A 491 15.12 -27.95 -39.13
CA LEU A 491 14.61 -27.12 -40.22
C LEU A 491 14.63 -27.87 -41.56
N THR A 492 13.54 -27.77 -42.33
CA THR A 492 13.41 -28.43 -43.65
C THR A 492 13.56 -27.48 -44.84
N SER A 493 13.40 -26.17 -44.61
CA SER A 493 13.52 -25.11 -45.60
C SER A 493 13.96 -23.79 -44.93
N VAL A 494 14.31 -22.80 -45.76
CA VAL A 494 14.66 -21.43 -45.33
C VAL A 494 13.65 -20.45 -45.94
N PRO A 495 13.06 -19.51 -45.18
CA PRO A 495 12.19 -18.47 -45.73
C PRO A 495 12.92 -17.48 -46.64
N ASP A 496 12.25 -17.02 -47.70
CA ASP A 496 12.67 -15.87 -48.51
C ASP A 496 12.91 -14.61 -47.64
N SER A 497 12.13 -14.46 -46.57
CA SER A 497 12.24 -13.32 -45.65
C SER A 497 13.54 -13.28 -44.85
N VAL A 498 14.22 -14.42 -44.65
CA VAL A 498 15.56 -14.47 -44.02
C VAL A 498 16.63 -14.04 -45.02
N LEU A 499 16.49 -14.50 -46.26
CA LEU A 499 17.46 -14.25 -47.34
C LEU A 499 17.38 -12.83 -47.91
N THR A 500 16.33 -12.08 -47.56
CA THR A 500 16.14 -10.67 -47.94
C THR A 500 16.51 -9.68 -46.82
N LEU A 501 17.07 -10.15 -45.70
CA LEU A 501 17.54 -9.28 -44.63
C LEU A 501 18.72 -8.41 -45.11
N PRO A 502 18.66 -7.07 -44.95
CA PRO A 502 19.56 -6.15 -45.64
C PRO A 502 20.99 -6.16 -45.09
N LEU A 503 21.19 -6.60 -43.85
CA LEU A 503 22.50 -6.57 -43.16
C LEU A 503 23.02 -7.97 -42.80
N LEU A 504 22.32 -9.04 -43.18
CA LEU A 504 22.66 -10.40 -42.79
C LEU A 504 23.95 -10.83 -43.51
N SER A 505 25.04 -10.94 -42.75
CA SER A 505 26.37 -11.28 -43.23
C SER A 505 26.75 -12.74 -42.98
N ILE A 506 26.25 -13.34 -41.89
CA ILE A 506 26.58 -14.70 -41.49
C ILE A 506 25.29 -15.47 -41.25
N LEU A 507 25.15 -16.61 -41.94
CA LEU A 507 24.03 -17.54 -41.78
C LEU A 507 24.55 -18.97 -41.59
N HIS A 508 24.41 -19.49 -40.36
CA HIS A 508 24.82 -20.85 -40.01
C HIS A 508 23.62 -21.80 -39.90
N LEU A 509 23.48 -22.72 -40.85
CA LEU A 509 22.38 -23.68 -40.96
C LEU A 509 22.84 -25.15 -40.92
N SER A 510 24.10 -25.40 -40.57
CA SER A 510 24.66 -26.76 -40.55
C SER A 510 23.92 -27.70 -39.59
N ASN A 511 23.86 -29.00 -39.89
CA ASN A 511 23.16 -30.02 -39.11
C ASN A 511 21.65 -29.72 -38.98
N ASN A 512 20.97 -29.61 -40.12
CA ASN A 512 19.51 -29.48 -40.20
C ASN A 512 18.96 -30.54 -41.19
N ARG A 513 17.71 -30.40 -41.61
CA ARG A 513 17.06 -31.29 -42.60
C ARG A 513 16.69 -30.54 -43.88
N ILE A 514 17.43 -29.48 -44.22
CA ILE A 514 17.10 -28.58 -45.33
C ILE A 514 17.22 -29.34 -46.65
N THR A 515 16.18 -29.30 -47.46
CA THR A 515 16.11 -30.03 -48.74
C THR A 515 16.42 -29.15 -49.95
N HIS A 516 16.09 -27.86 -49.87
CA HIS A 516 16.29 -26.90 -50.94
C HIS A 516 16.56 -25.50 -50.34
N ILE A 517 17.34 -24.70 -51.07
CA ILE A 517 17.50 -23.26 -50.81
C ILE A 517 16.67 -22.49 -51.84
N PRO A 518 15.84 -21.51 -51.44
CA PRO A 518 15.09 -20.70 -52.39
C PRO A 518 15.98 -19.93 -53.37
N SER A 519 15.51 -19.71 -54.61
CA SER A 519 16.22 -18.90 -55.61
C SER A 519 16.38 -17.43 -55.18
N THR A 520 15.59 -16.98 -54.20
CA THR A 520 15.72 -15.66 -53.57
C THR A 520 17.05 -15.45 -52.85
N ILE A 521 17.85 -16.51 -52.65
CA ILE A 521 19.23 -16.40 -52.15
C ILE A 521 20.07 -15.41 -52.96
N GLY A 522 19.84 -15.29 -54.27
CA GLY A 522 20.57 -14.33 -55.11
C GLY A 522 20.33 -12.86 -54.74
N ALA A 523 19.28 -12.56 -53.96
CA ALA A 523 19.00 -11.24 -53.42
C ALA A 523 19.74 -10.94 -52.09
N ALA A 524 20.42 -11.92 -51.50
CA ALA A 524 21.16 -11.80 -50.24
C ALA A 524 22.49 -11.04 -50.42
N SER A 525 22.39 -9.77 -50.79
CA SER A 525 23.54 -8.95 -51.21
C SER A 525 24.63 -8.75 -50.16
N ALA A 526 24.30 -8.80 -48.86
CA ALA A 526 25.25 -8.61 -47.76
C ALA A 526 25.83 -9.92 -47.19
N LEU A 527 25.40 -11.08 -47.70
CA LEU A 527 25.75 -12.39 -47.13
C LEU A 527 27.19 -12.76 -47.49
N GLN A 528 28.04 -12.94 -46.48
CA GLN A 528 29.45 -13.27 -46.61
C GLN A 528 29.76 -14.72 -46.30
N VAL A 529 29.07 -15.31 -45.31
CA VAL A 529 29.28 -16.68 -44.86
C VAL A 529 27.95 -17.42 -44.83
N LEU A 530 27.87 -18.52 -45.58
CA LEU A 530 26.74 -19.44 -45.58
C LEU A 530 27.23 -20.85 -45.26
N SER A 531 26.82 -21.38 -44.10
CA SER A 531 27.13 -22.77 -43.72
C SER A 531 25.90 -23.65 -43.80
N LEU A 532 25.99 -24.72 -44.58
CA LEU A 532 24.90 -25.65 -44.87
C LEU A 532 25.34 -27.11 -44.69
N ASP A 533 26.48 -27.37 -44.06
CA ASP A 533 27.01 -28.73 -43.89
C ASP A 533 26.00 -29.66 -43.21
N ASN A 534 26.00 -30.94 -43.55
CA ASN A 534 25.13 -31.95 -42.94
C ASN A 534 23.64 -31.58 -43.04
N ASN A 535 23.16 -31.40 -44.27
CA ASN A 535 21.75 -31.19 -44.63
C ASN A 535 21.34 -32.15 -45.76
N HIS A 536 20.09 -32.11 -46.21
CA HIS A 536 19.55 -33.00 -47.25
C HIS A 536 19.34 -32.29 -48.61
N LEU A 537 20.23 -31.34 -48.96
CA LEU A 537 20.10 -30.54 -50.18
C LEU A 537 20.16 -31.42 -51.42
N GLN A 538 19.19 -31.31 -52.33
CA GLN A 538 19.23 -32.03 -53.61
C GLN A 538 20.15 -31.34 -54.61
N ASP A 539 20.06 -30.02 -54.70
CA ASP A 539 20.87 -29.18 -55.57
C ASP A 539 21.13 -27.83 -54.89
N VAL A 540 22.09 -27.06 -55.43
CA VAL A 540 22.31 -25.65 -55.06
C VAL A 540 21.72 -24.75 -56.15
N PRO A 541 20.85 -23.78 -55.82
CA PRO A 541 20.30 -22.84 -56.80
C PRO A 541 21.42 -22.05 -57.48
N VAL A 542 21.34 -21.88 -58.81
CA VAL A 542 22.33 -21.12 -59.60
C VAL A 542 22.40 -19.65 -59.17
N GLU A 543 21.31 -19.14 -58.61
CA GLU A 543 21.18 -17.80 -58.06
C GLU A 543 22.14 -17.54 -56.89
N ILE A 544 22.71 -18.57 -56.26
CA ILE A 544 23.76 -18.38 -55.24
C ILE A 544 24.97 -17.64 -55.80
N GLY A 545 25.23 -17.76 -57.11
CA GLY A 545 26.28 -17.02 -57.80
C GLY A 545 26.00 -15.52 -57.95
N GLN A 546 24.79 -15.06 -57.61
CA GLN A 546 24.41 -13.64 -57.61
C GLN A 546 24.70 -12.96 -56.25
N CYS A 547 25.07 -13.71 -55.21
CA CYS A 547 25.49 -13.17 -53.92
C CYS A 547 26.85 -12.47 -54.05
N ALA A 548 26.84 -11.16 -54.26
CA ALA A 548 28.04 -10.38 -54.56
C ALA A 548 29.14 -10.46 -53.48
N ASP A 549 28.74 -10.54 -52.20
CA ASP A 549 29.66 -10.49 -51.06
C ASP A 549 29.99 -11.87 -50.47
N LEU A 550 29.51 -12.98 -51.07
CA LEU A 550 29.69 -14.33 -50.51
C LEU A 550 31.15 -14.78 -50.63
N VAL A 551 31.82 -14.92 -49.49
CA VAL A 551 33.24 -15.33 -49.38
C VAL A 551 33.37 -16.80 -48.99
N GLU A 552 32.48 -17.30 -48.15
CA GLU A 552 32.55 -18.66 -47.62
C GLU A 552 31.21 -19.39 -47.79
N LEU A 553 31.26 -20.53 -48.48
CA LEU A 553 30.13 -21.42 -48.71
C LEU A 553 30.51 -22.85 -48.30
N ASN A 554 29.93 -23.32 -47.20
CA ASN A 554 30.18 -24.67 -46.67
C ASN A 554 29.02 -25.61 -47.00
N LEU A 555 29.30 -26.65 -47.78
CA LEU A 555 28.31 -27.61 -48.30
C LEU A 555 28.77 -29.06 -48.12
N ARG A 556 29.47 -29.37 -47.03
CA ARG A 556 29.99 -30.73 -46.82
C ARG A 556 28.89 -31.66 -46.30
N TYR A 557 29.01 -32.94 -46.63
CA TYR A 557 28.16 -34.01 -46.08
C TYR A 557 26.67 -33.87 -46.40
N HIS A 558 26.31 -33.85 -47.68
CA HIS A 558 24.93 -34.00 -48.12
C HIS A 558 24.68 -35.46 -48.55
N PRO A 559 23.78 -36.22 -47.90
CA PRO A 559 23.55 -37.63 -48.23
C PRO A 559 23.05 -37.88 -49.66
N THR A 560 22.49 -36.84 -50.27
CA THR A 560 21.94 -36.80 -51.63
C THR A 560 22.99 -36.50 -52.69
N TRP A 561 24.18 -36.02 -52.30
CA TRP A 561 25.27 -35.73 -53.22
C TRP A 561 26.29 -36.86 -53.17
N ASN A 562 26.57 -37.45 -54.33
CA ASN A 562 27.59 -38.48 -54.46
C ASN A 562 29.00 -37.89 -54.47
#